data_AF-C5KZ15-F1
#
_entry.id   AF-C5KZ15-F1
#
_cell.length_a   1.000
_cell.length_b   1.000
_cell.length_c   1.000
_cell.angle_alpha   90.00
_cell.angle_beta   90.00
_cell.angle_gamma   90.00
#
_symmetry.space_group_name_H-M   'P 1'
#
loop_
_entity.id
_entity.type
_entity.pdbx_description
1 polymer ?
#
loop_
_entity_poly.entity_id
_entity_poly.type
_entity_poly.pdbx_seq_one_letter_code
_entity_poly.pdbx_strand_id
1 'polypeptide(L)' 'MAFTEDDQSAHRYWEFKNSWGTDWGMQGYGRLLRGKGGKGECGILKQAYYPLLKDDLDPGELCV' A
#
# COMPACT_ATOMS: atom_id res chain seq x y z
N MET A 1 -2.68 4.56 5.65
CA MET A 1 -3.44 3.93 4.56
C MET A 1 -4.88 4.43 4.66
N ALA A 2 -5.27 5.38 3.82
CA ALA A 2 -6.64 5.90 3.80
C ALA A 2 -7.52 5.01 2.89
N PHE A 3 -8.77 4.78 3.29
CA PHE A 3 -9.74 4.01 2.53
C PHE A 3 -10.58 4.97 1.67
N THR A 4 -10.66 4.73 0.36
CA THR A 4 -11.65 5.38 -0.51
C THR A 4 -12.63 4.32 -0.97
N GLU A 5 -13.86 4.37 -0.46
CA GLU A 5 -14.99 3.58 -0.96
C GLU A 5 -15.65 4.41 -2.08
N ASP A 6 -15.54 3.95 -3.33
CA ASP A 6 -16.31 4.51 -4.44
C ASP A 6 -17.68 3.80 -4.47
N ASP A 7 -18.72 4.53 -4.07
CA ASP A 7 -20.11 4.10 -3.78
C ASP A 7 -20.83 3.30 -4.88
N GLN A 8 -20.24 3.14 -6.07
CA GLN A 8 -20.80 2.38 -7.19
C GLN A 8 -20.03 1.10 -7.57
N SER A 9 -18.93 0.78 -6.90
CA SER A 9 -18.23 -0.48 -7.12
C SER A 9 -17.92 -1.16 -5.78
N ALA A 10 -18.37 -2.40 -5.59
CA ALA A 10 -18.04 -3.23 -4.42
C ALA A 10 -16.53 -3.61 -4.35
N HIS A 11 -15.69 -2.89 -5.09
CA HIS A 11 -14.28 -3.12 -5.22
C HIS A 11 -13.52 -2.20 -4.27
N ARG A 12 -12.66 -2.82 -3.48
CA ARG A 12 -11.77 -2.12 -2.56
C ARG A 12 -10.46 -1.88 -3.30
N TYR A 13 -9.79 -0.78 -3.02
CA TYR A 13 -8.53 -0.43 -3.67
C TYR A 13 -7.42 -0.14 -2.66
N TRP A 14 -6.18 -0.38 -3.07
CA TRP A 14 -5.00 0.18 -2.45
C TRP A 14 -4.62 1.45 -3.19
N GLU A 15 -4.51 2.56 -2.48
CA GLU A 15 -3.83 3.74 -3.00
C GLU A 15 -2.32 3.57 -2.80
N PHE A 16 -1.54 3.84 -3.84
CA PHE A 16 -0.08 3.80 -3.78
C PHE A 16 0.53 5.05 -4.41
N LYS A 17 1.63 5.52 -3.84
CA LYS A 17 2.42 6.61 -4.40
C LYS A 17 3.45 6.04 -5.38
N ASN A 18 3.56 6.66 -6.55
CA ASN A 18 4.57 6.30 -7.54
C ASN A 18 5.67 7.37 -7.62
N SER A 19 6.80 7.02 -8.24
CA SER A 19 7.99 7.86 -8.35
C SER A 19 8.19 8.45 -9.75
N TRP A 20 7.10 8.66 -10.52
CA TRP A 20 7.14 9.14 -11.91
C TRP A 20 6.67 10.60 -12.06
N GLY A 21 6.79 11.38 -10.99
CA GLY A 21 6.32 12.77 -10.96
C GLY A 21 4.82 12.90 -10.70
N THR A 22 4.38 14.13 -10.47
CA THR A 22 2.97 14.45 -10.15
C THR A 22 2.06 14.41 -11.37
N ASP A 23 2.61 14.53 -12.58
CA ASP A 23 1.84 14.50 -13.82
C ASP A 23 1.30 13.10 -14.14
N TRP A 24 1.84 12.06 -13.48
CA TRP A 24 1.38 10.71 -13.63
C TRP A 24 0.19 10.40 -12.71
N GLY A 25 -0.84 9.75 -13.26
CA GLY A 25 -1.97 9.24 -12.49
C GLY A 25 -2.77 10.34 -11.78
N MET A 26 -3.06 10.14 -10.51
CA MET A 26 -3.77 11.08 -9.64
C MET A 26 -2.75 11.85 -8.80
N GLN A 27 -2.11 12.87 -9.39
CA GLN A 27 -1.09 13.68 -8.72
C GLN A 27 0.11 12.86 -8.20
N GLY A 28 0.54 11.86 -8.97
CA GLY A 28 1.62 10.92 -8.61
C GLY A 28 1.15 9.67 -7.88
N TYR A 29 -0.16 9.52 -7.64
CA TYR A 29 -0.75 8.33 -7.01
C TYR A 29 -1.51 7.47 -8.02
N GLY A 30 -1.61 6.18 -7.69
CA GLY A 30 -2.41 5.21 -8.42
C GLY A 30 -3.26 4.37 -7.48
N ARG A 31 -4.21 3.62 -8.06
CA ARG A 31 -5.04 2.66 -7.33
C ARG A 31 -4.85 1.26 -7.90
N LEU A 32 -4.71 0.27 -7.03
CA LEU A 32 -4.66 -1.15 -7.39
C LEU A 32 -5.82 -1.90 -6.74
N LEU A 33 -6.40 -2.86 -7.46
CA LEU A 33 -7.50 -3.66 -6.95
C LEU A 33 -7.06 -4.45 -5.71
N ARG A 34 -7.77 -4.24 -4.60
CA ARG A 34 -7.57 -4.95 -3.34
C ARG A 34 -8.49 -6.16 -3.27
N GLY A 35 -7.95 -7.26 -2.77
CA GLY A 35 -8.72 -8.49 -2.57
C GLY A 35 -8.78 -9.41 -3.79
N LYS A 36 -7.93 -9.21 -4.81
CA LYS A 36 -7.76 -10.14 -5.94
C LYS A 36 -7.32 -11.57 -5.51
N GLY A 37 -6.81 -11.72 -4.28
CA GLY A 37 -6.26 -12.98 -3.78
C GLY A 37 -4.85 -13.27 -4.33
N GLY A 38 -4.31 -14.45 -4.01
CA GLY A 38 -2.99 -14.89 -4.46
C GLY A 38 -1.88 -13.88 -4.12
N LYS A 39 -1.12 -13.46 -5.13
CA LYS A 39 -0.01 -12.50 -5.01
C LYS A 39 -0.48 -11.03 -4.98
N GLY A 40 -1.79 -10.78 -4.98
CA GLY A 40 -2.38 -9.45 -5.14
C GLY A 40 -2.26 -8.92 -6.57
N GLU A 41 -2.90 -7.78 -6.84
CA GLU A 41 -2.75 -7.07 -8.10
C GLU A 41 -1.29 -6.64 -8.30
N CYS A 42 -0.75 -6.86 -9.51
CA CYS A 42 0.65 -6.61 -9.84
C CYS A 42 1.70 -7.24 -8.90
N GLY A 43 1.31 -8.22 -8.06
CA GLY A 43 2.23 -8.82 -7.10
C GLY A 43 2.46 -8.02 -5.81
N ILE A 44 1.60 -7.03 -5.49
CA ILE A 44 1.77 -6.14 -4.34
C ILE A 44 1.88 -6.85 -2.99
N LEU A 45 1.37 -8.08 -2.86
CA LEU A 45 1.44 -8.86 -1.61
C LEU A 45 2.70 -9.72 -1.49
N LYS A 46 3.63 -9.68 -2.46
CA LYS A 46 4.83 -10.53 -2.44
C LYS A 46 5.90 -10.05 -1.46
N GLN A 47 6.15 -8.75 -1.41
CA GLN A 47 7.30 -8.17 -0.72
C GLN A 47 6.92 -6.79 -0.19
N ALA A 48 6.46 -6.75 1.06
CA ALA A 48 6.10 -5.52 1.76
C ALA A 48 6.98 -5.38 3.01
N TYR A 49 7.58 -4.22 3.19
CA TYR A 49 8.43 -3.90 4.33
C TYR A 49 8.07 -2.50 4.82
N TYR A 50 8.25 -2.28 6.12
CA TYR A 50 8.08 -0.99 6.74
C TYR A 50 9.18 -0.80 7.79
N PRO A 51 9.71 0.42 7.97
CA PRO A 51 10.67 0.70 9.02
C PRO A 51 9.97 0.69 10.38
N LEU A 52 10.69 0.24 11.41
CA LEU A 52 10.32 0.48 12.81
C LEU A 52 11.03 1.75 13.27
N LEU A 53 10.29 2.65 13.90
CA LEU A 53 10.88 3.82 14.55
C LEU A 53 11.40 3.40 15.91
N LYS A 54 12.51 4.01 16.34
CA LYS A 54 13.20 3.64 17.59
C LYS A 54 12.30 3.66 18.82
N ASP A 55 11.35 4.59 18.84
CA ASP A 55 10.41 4.76 19.95
C ASP A 55 9.28 3.70 19.96
N ASP A 56 9.13 2.95 18.86
CA ASP A 56 8.19 1.85 18.70
C ASP A 56 8.86 0.47 18.91
N LEU A 57 10.15 0.45 19.27
CA LEU A 57 10.89 -0.79 19.52
C LEU A 57 10.69 -1.23 20.98
N ASP A 58 9.96 -2.31 21.19
CA ASP A 58 10.10 -3.06 22.43
C ASP A 58 11.53 -3.62 22.50
N PRO A 59 12.26 -3.49 23.64
CA PRO A 59 13.66 -3.91 23.76
C PRO A 59 13.96 -5.38 23.40
N GLY A 60 12.93 -6.22 23.24
CA GLY A 60 13.03 -7.64 22.90
C GLY A 60 13.00 -7.97 21.40
N GLU A 61 12.72 -7.02 20.52
CA GLU A 61 12.54 -7.28 19.07
C GLU A 61 13.65 -6.69 18.19
N LEU A 62 14.75 -6.22 18.79
CA LEU A 62 15.85 -5.53 18.10
C LEU A 62 16.70 -6.41 17.16
N CYS A 63 16.29 -7.65 16.87
CA CYS A 63 17.00 -8.59 16.01
C CYS A 63 16.03 -9.32 15.07
N VAL A 64 15.61 -8.64 14.01
CA VAL A 64 15.26 -9.24 12.71
C VAL A 64 15.83 -8.39 11.58
#